data_AF-A0A845Y4B3-F1
#
_entry.id   AF-A0A845Y4B3-F1
#
_cell.length_a   1.000
_cell.length_b   1.000
_cell.length_c   1.000
_cell.angle_alpha   90.00
_cell.angle_beta   90.00
_cell.angle_gamma   90.00
#
_symmetry.space_group_name_H-M   'P 1'
#
loop_
_entity.id
_entity.type
_entity.pdbx_description
1 polymer ?
#
loop_
_entity_poly.entity_id
_entity_poly.type
_entity_poly.pdbx_seq_one_letter_code
_entity_poly.pdbx_strand_id
1 'polypeptide(L)'
;MKLRQTILLLLVVLPGFAASAASAYYLLPEWIALEDAYQSYQKLAQSPSSTIRDLSIAQAAEQRHRVNCFAEGVGVLLGGVIAAIGIHGICTLD
;
A
#
# COMPACT_ATOMS: atom_id res chain seq x y z
N MET A 1 -28.57 -3.46 -17.29
CA MET A 1 -27.50 -2.47 -17.43
C MET A 1 -27.39 -2.05 -18.88
N LYS A 2 -27.29 -0.73 -19.13
CA LYS A 2 -26.99 -0.19 -20.47
C LYS A 2 -25.52 -0.44 -20.82
N LEU A 3 -25.20 -0.47 -22.12
CA LEU A 3 -23.82 -0.68 -22.61
C LEU A 3 -22.78 0.21 -21.92
N ARG A 4 -23.11 1.49 -21.69
CA ARG A 4 -22.25 2.46 -21.01
C ARG A 4 -21.93 2.06 -19.56
N GLN A 5 -22.92 1.57 -18.82
CA GLN A 5 -22.73 1.08 -17.44
C GLN A 5 -21.86 -0.18 -17.43
N THR A 6 -22.04 -1.07 -18.40
CA THR A 6 -21.19 -2.26 -18.56
C THR A 6 -19.74 -1.88 -18.86
N ILE A 7 -19.51 -0.88 -19.71
CA ILE A 7 -18.16 -0.37 -20.00
C ILE A 7 -17.51 0.19 -18.74
N LEU A 8 -18.21 1.00 -17.95
CA LEU A 8 -17.68 1.53 -16.68
C LEU A 8 -17.35 0.41 -15.67
N LEU A 9 -18.23 -0.59 -15.58
CA LEU A 9 -17.99 -1.72 -14.68
C LEU A 9 -16.71 -2.47 -15.09
N LEU A 10 -16.57 -2.82 -16.37
CA LEU A 10 -15.49 -3.66 -16.85
C LEU A 10 -14.14 -2.93 -16.96
N LEU A 11 -14.15 -1.65 -17.32
CA LEU A 11 -12.92 -0.90 -17.62
C LEU A 11 -12.49 0.08 -16.53
N VAL A 12 -13.34 0.37 -15.55
CA VAL A 12 -13.02 1.32 -14.47
C VAL A 12 -13.18 0.66 -13.10
N VAL A 13 -14.36 0.12 -12.80
CA VAL A 13 -14.64 -0.43 -11.46
C VAL A 13 -13.81 -1.68 -11.19
N LEU A 14 -13.87 -2.68 -12.06
CA LEU A 14 -13.12 -3.93 -11.86
C LEU A 14 -11.59 -3.69 -11.84
N PRO A 15 -10.99 -2.93 -12.78
CA PRO A 15 -9.56 -2.65 -12.73
C PRO A 15 -9.15 -1.82 -11.52
N GLY A 16 -9.94 -0.83 -11.11
CA GLY A 16 -9.68 -0.03 -9.90
C GLY A 16 -9.69 -0.89 -8.64
N PHE A 17 -10.68 -1.79 -8.52
CA PHE A 17 -10.77 -2.72 -7.39
C PHE A 17 -9.61 -3.74 -7.43
N ALA A 18 -9.26 -4.27 -8.60
CA ALA A 18 -8.14 -5.19 -8.76
C ALA A 18 -6.80 -4.53 -8.37
N ALA A 19 -6.56 -3.29 -8.79
CA ALA A 19 -5.37 -2.53 -8.40
C ALA A 19 -5.33 -2.29 -6.89
N SER A 20 -6.46 -1.89 -6.29
CA SER A 20 -6.55 -1.68 -4.84
C SER A 20 -6.30 -2.97 -4.07
N ALA A 21 -6.90 -4.09 -4.49
CA ALA A 21 -6.71 -5.40 -3.87
C ALA A 21 -5.27 -5.92 -4.03
N ALA A 22 -4.65 -5.72 -5.20
CA ALA A 22 -3.26 -6.10 -5.44
C ALA A 22 -2.31 -5.33 -4.51
N SER A 23 -2.49 -4.01 -4.38
CA SER A 23 -1.69 -3.23 -3.44
C SER A 23 -1.96 -3.58 -1.98
N ALA A 24 -3.21 -3.85 -1.60
CA ALA A 24 -3.54 -4.29 -0.25
C ALA A 24 -2.87 -5.64 0.09
N TYR A 25 -2.77 -6.54 -0.89
CA TYR A 25 -2.09 -7.83 -0.75
C TYR A 25 -0.61 -7.67 -0.43
N TYR A 26 0.09 -6.72 -1.07
CA TYR A 26 1.51 -6.46 -0.81
C TYR A 26 1.76 -5.55 0.41
N LEU A 27 0.80 -4.70 0.76
CA LEU A 27 0.88 -3.81 1.91
C LEU A 27 1.00 -4.57 3.23
N LEU A 28 0.25 -5.67 3.40
CA LEU A 28 0.21 -6.40 4.67
C LEU A 28 1.56 -7.05 5.01
N PRO A 29 2.24 -7.80 4.12
CA PRO A 29 3.58 -8.32 4.39
C PRO A 29 4.62 -7.23 4.64
N GLU A 30 4.59 -6.14 3.86
CA GLU A 30 5.52 -5.02 4.04
C GLU A 30 5.32 -4.34 5.40
N TRP A 31 4.07 -4.25 5.87
CA TRP A 31 3.77 -3.68 7.19
C TRP A 31 4.35 -4.54 8.32
N ILE A 32 4.23 -5.85 8.22
CA ILE A 32 4.81 -6.78 9.21
C ILE A 32 6.34 -6.67 9.19
N ALA A 33 6.96 -6.68 8.00
CA ALA A 33 8.41 -6.53 7.88
C ALA A 33 8.91 -5.18 8.39
N LEU A 34 8.13 -4.12 8.21
CA LEU A 34 8.41 -2.81 8.77
C LEU A 34 8.42 -2.84 10.31
N GLU A 35 7.40 -3.44 10.93
CA GLU A 35 7.32 -3.56 12.38
C GLU A 35 8.53 -4.35 12.93
N ASP A 36 8.88 -5.47 12.30
CA ASP A 36 10.04 -6.27 12.70
C ASP A 36 11.37 -5.49 12.57
N ALA A 37 11.53 -4.74 11.47
CA ALA A 37 12.70 -3.89 11.25
C ALA A 37 12.76 -2.75 12.29
N TYR A 38 11.63 -2.14 12.62
CA TYR A 38 11.52 -1.09 13.63
C TYR A 38 11.88 -1.60 15.02
N GLN A 39 11.34 -2.76 15.42
CA GLN A 39 11.68 -3.40 16.70
C GLN A 39 13.16 -3.78 16.78
N SER A 40 13.75 -4.22 15.67
CA SER A 40 15.17 -4.55 15.59
C SER A 40 16.06 -3.30 15.76
N TYR A 41 15.68 -2.20 15.10
CA TYR A 41 16.34 -0.91 15.28
C TYR A 41 16.24 -0.43 16.74
N GLN A 42 15.07 -0.51 17.37
CA GLN A 42 14.87 -0.11 18.77
C GLN A 42 15.75 -0.90 19.74
N LYS A 43 15.84 -2.22 19.56
CA LYS A 43 16.73 -3.07 20.38
C LYS A 43 18.20 -2.68 20.22
N LEU A 44 18.64 -2.38 19.00
CA LEU A 44 20.02 -1.93 18.74
C LEU A 44 20.28 -0.55 19.37
N ALA A 45 19.33 0.38 19.25
CA ALA A 45 19.44 1.73 19.81
C ALA A 45 19.54 1.74 21.35
N GLN A 46 18.93 0.75 22.01
CA GLN A 46 18.98 0.58 23.46
C GLN A 46 20.17 -0.26 23.93
N SER A 47 20.89 -0.93 23.02
CA SER A 47 22.04 -1.75 23.37
C SER A 47 23.27 -0.88 23.61
N PRO A 48 23.94 -0.97 24.78
CA PRO A 48 25.17 -0.22 25.05
C PRO A 48 26.37 -0.67 24.20
N SER A 49 26.27 -1.80 23.50
CA SER A 49 27.33 -2.34 22.63
C SER A 49 27.12 -2.03 21.15
N SER A 50 26.03 -1.38 20.76
CA SER A 50 25.76 -1.09 19.35
C SER A 50 26.67 0.01 18.82
N THR A 51 27.13 -0.15 17.58
CA THR A 51 27.89 0.89 16.90
C THR A 51 26.97 1.78 16.07
N ILE A 52 27.42 3.00 15.76
CA ILE A 52 26.72 3.91 14.82
C ILE A 52 26.50 3.24 13.46
N ARG A 53 27.43 2.37 13.04
CA ARG A 53 27.30 1.61 11.80
C ARG A 53 26.10 0.65 11.86
N ASP A 54 25.95 -0.08 12.95
CA ASP A 54 24.84 -1.02 13.14
C ASP A 54 23.49 -0.30 13.13
N LEU A 55 23.41 0.86 13.79
CA LEU A 55 22.22 1.72 13.78
C LEU A 55 21.90 2.23 12.37
N SER A 56 22.90 2.67 11.62
CA SER A 56 22.70 3.17 10.25
C SER A 56 22.17 2.09 9.29
N ILE A 57 22.66 0.85 9.43
CA ILE A 57 22.22 -0.30 8.63
C ILE A 57 20.78 -0.66 8.99
N ALA A 58 20.47 -0.76 10.29
CA ALA A 58 19.13 -1.08 10.76
C ALA A 58 18.11 0.01 10.37
N GLN A 59 18.48 1.28 10.47
CA GLN A 59 17.66 2.39 10.03
C GLN A 59 17.39 2.33 8.51
N ALA A 60 18.42 2.07 7.69
CA ALA A 60 18.23 1.93 6.25
C ALA A 60 17.27 0.78 5.87
N ALA A 61 17.33 -0.34 6.61
CA ALA A 61 16.40 -1.46 6.44
C ALA A 61 14.95 -1.06 6.78
N GLU A 62 14.72 -0.40 7.90
CA GLU A 62 13.40 0.11 8.30
C GLU A 62 12.84 1.10 7.26
N GLN A 63 13.66 2.07 6.80
CA GLN A 63 13.22 3.07 5.82
C GLN A 63 12.76 2.44 4.50
N ARG A 64 13.41 1.36 4.07
CA ARG A 64 13.00 0.62 2.86
C ARG A 64 11.56 0.13 2.98
N HIS A 65 11.23 -0.55 4.06
CA HIS A 65 9.88 -1.06 4.30
C HIS A 65 8.86 0.08 4.49
N ARG A 66 9.26 1.20 5.11
CA ARG A 66 8.40 2.39 5.21
C ARG A 66 8.01 2.95 3.86
N VAL A 67 8.96 3.06 2.92
CA VAL A 67 8.68 3.56 1.56
C VAL A 67 7.81 2.57 0.79
N ASN A 68 8.05 1.26 0.91
CA ASN A 68 7.23 0.24 0.27
C ASN A 68 5.79 0.27 0.80
N CYS A 69 5.59 0.25 2.12
CA CYS A 69 4.28 0.41 2.75
C CYS A 69 3.56 1.68 2.29
N PHE A 70 4.28 2.79 2.17
CA PHE A 70 3.71 4.03 1.67
C PHE A 70 3.24 3.88 0.21
N ALA A 71 4.08 3.33 -0.67
CA ALA A 71 3.75 3.13 -2.07
C ALA A 71 2.52 2.22 -2.24
N GLU A 72 2.47 1.10 -1.51
CA GLU A 72 1.31 0.20 -1.55
C GLU A 72 0.08 0.84 -0.93
N GLY A 73 0.21 1.59 0.17
CA GLY A 73 -0.90 2.33 0.77
C GLY A 73 -1.50 3.36 -0.21
N VAL A 74 -0.65 4.07 -0.95
CA VAL A 74 -1.10 4.97 -2.04
C VAL A 74 -1.78 4.17 -3.15
N GLY A 75 -1.25 3.00 -3.53
CA GLY A 75 -1.85 2.12 -4.52
C GLY A 75 -3.27 1.65 -4.14
N VAL A 76 -3.47 1.26 -2.88
CA VAL A 76 -4.79 0.90 -2.33
C VAL A 76 -5.79 2.04 -2.50
N LEU A 77 -5.40 3.25 -2.07
CA LEU A 77 -6.26 4.43 -2.12
C LEU A 77 -6.55 4.85 -3.56
N LEU A 78 -5.55 4.86 -4.43
CA LEU A 78 -5.70 5.25 -5.83
C LEU A 78 -6.64 4.27 -6.57
N GLY A 79 -6.45 2.96 -6.41
CA GLY A 79 -7.35 1.96 -6.96
C GLY A 79 -8.78 2.11 -6.44
N GLY A 80 -8.93 2.40 -5.14
CA GLY A 80 -10.22 2.68 -4.51
C GLY A 80 -10.92 3.92 -5.09
N VAL A 81 -10.18 5.00 -5.31
CA VAL A 81 -10.70 6.23 -5.94
C VAL A 81 -11.14 5.96 -7.38
N ILE A 82 -10.35 5.22 -8.16
CA ILE A 82 -10.73 4.85 -9.55
C ILE A 82 -12.03 4.04 -9.54
N ALA A 83 -12.14 3.04 -8.66
CA ALA A 83 -13.35 2.24 -8.53
C ALA A 83 -14.56 3.09 -8.12
N ALA A 84 -14.38 4.02 -7.17
CA ALA A 84 -15.44 4.93 -6.72
C ALA A 84 -15.93 5.85 -7.83
N ILE A 85 -15.04 6.39 -8.67
CA ILE A 85 -15.41 7.19 -9.85
C ILE A 85 -16.24 6.36 -10.83
N GLY A 86 -15.85 5.11 -11.09
CA GLY A 86 -16.59 4.20 -11.96
C GLY A 86 -18.00 3.89 -11.43
N ILE A 87 -18.12 3.61 -10.13
CA ILE A 87 -19.40 3.37 -9.45
C ILE A 87 -20.27 4.62 -9.52
N HIS A 88 -19.71 5.79 -9.21
CA HIS A 88 -20.43 7.06 -9.31
C HIS A 88 -21.00 7.26 -10.72
N GLY A 89 -20.19 7.05 -11.76
CA GLY A 89 -20.63 7.14 -13.15
C GLY A 89 -21.76 6.16 -13.50
N ILE A 90 -21.72 4.93 -12.98
CA ILE A 90 -22.81 3.94 -13.17
C ILE A 90 -24.11 4.45 -12.54
N CYS A 91 -24.05 5.06 -11.35
CA CYS A 91 -25.22 5.56 -10.63
C CYS A 91 -25.81 6.84 -11.21
N THR A 92 -25.01 7.66 -11.90
CA THR A 92 -25.46 8.94 -12.46
C THR A 92 -25.82 8.89 -13.95
N LEU A 93 -25.42 7.84 -14.66
CA LEU A 93 -25.76 7.66 -16.07
C LEU A 93 -27.09 6.92 -16.19
N ASP A 94 -28.10 7.66 -16.67
CA ASP A 94 -29.43 7.12 -16.99
C ASP A 94 -29.41 6.09 -18.12
#